data_AF-A0A382HQB4-F1
#
_entry.id   AF-A0A382HQB4-F1
#
_cell.length_a   1.000
_cell.length_b   1.000
_cell.length_c   1.000
_cell.angle_alpha   90.00
_cell.angle_beta   90.00
_cell.angle_gamma   90.00
#
_symmetry.space_group_name_H-M   'P 1'
#
loop_
_entity.id
_entity.type
_entity.pdbx_description
1 polymer ?
#
loop_
_entity_poly.entity_id
_entity_poly.type
_entity_poly.pdbx_seq_one_letter_code
_entity_poly.pdbx_strand_id
1 'polypeptide(L)'
;MQENDQILDSPIQGEEPFRTAVMNFLEGNCERVNESESSLDDDPERVKECRNFQKELFNAGLAALSYSKEYGGAGLTKKHQELFDEIARDWRLPNGPLYISHGMCLPMLDQYGTDEQKNTFMKECISGEKIWCQLFSEPGAGSDVASLSTRASRDGDEWVISGQKVWTSGAHYADLGMVIARTDPSLPKHKGLSMFIIDFSDPSVEVKPLKQISGGSGFNEVFFNETRVPSNRLLGDLNQGWNLAVSMLMFERVSIGAGGGSLTADRTPTLIELA
;
A
#
# COMPACT_ATOMS: atom_id res chain seq x y z
N MET A 1 36.67 -2.98 10.76
CA MET A 1 35.29 -2.46 10.83
C MET A 1 34.59 -2.92 9.55
N GLN A 2 34.17 -4.17 9.57
CA GLN A 2 33.36 -4.83 8.55
C GLN A 2 32.28 -5.51 9.38
N GLU A 3 31.04 -5.05 9.29
CA GLU A 3 29.91 -5.70 9.93
C GLU A 3 28.78 -5.85 8.91
N ASN A 4 28.56 -7.13 8.57
CA ASN A 4 27.31 -7.79 8.18
C ASN A 4 26.46 -7.20 7.05
N ASP A 5 26.88 -7.48 5.81
CA ASP A 5 26.02 -7.58 4.63
C ASP A 5 25.96 -9.05 4.14
N GLN A 6 25.56 -9.98 5.02
CA GLN A 6 25.40 -11.40 4.66
C GLN A 6 24.16 -12.03 5.31
N ILE A 7 22.96 -11.72 4.80
CA ILE A 7 21.82 -12.65 4.85
C ILE A 7 20.95 -12.44 3.59
N LEU A 8 21.39 -12.94 2.42
CA LEU A 8 20.51 -13.16 1.25
C LEU A 8 20.96 -14.37 0.41
N ASP A 9 21.86 -15.21 0.92
CA ASP A 9 22.43 -16.31 0.12
C ASP A 9 21.60 -17.59 0.23
N SER A 10 20.90 -17.85 -0.87
CA SER A 10 20.01 -18.96 -1.20
C SER A 10 18.55 -18.83 -0.73
N PRO A 11 17.57 -18.84 -1.66
CA PRO A 11 16.16 -18.97 -1.29
C PRO A 11 15.95 -20.26 -0.50
N ILE A 12 14.99 -20.27 0.43
CA ILE A 12 14.56 -21.48 1.12
C ILE A 12 13.97 -22.41 0.04
N GLN A 13 14.73 -23.42 -0.36
CA GLN A 13 14.34 -24.31 -1.44
C GLN A 13 13.52 -25.49 -0.89
N GLY A 14 12.37 -25.74 -1.50
CA GLY A 14 11.48 -26.84 -1.16
C GLY A 14 10.40 -26.46 -0.14
N GLU A 15 9.28 -27.19 -0.18
CA GLU A 15 8.09 -26.88 0.62
C GLU A 15 8.30 -27.08 2.12
N GLU A 16 8.94 -28.18 2.54
CA GLU A 16 9.13 -28.48 3.97
C GLU A 16 10.08 -27.50 4.69
N PRO A 17 11.26 -27.15 4.14
CA PRO A 17 12.11 -26.11 4.74
C PRO A 17 11.39 -24.75 4.80
N PHE A 18 10.59 -24.40 3.80
CA PHE A 18 9.82 -23.16 3.78
C PHE A 18 8.72 -23.17 4.85
N ARG A 19 7.93 -24.26 4.95
CA ARG A 19 6.94 -24.45 6.03
C ARG A 19 7.57 -24.26 7.40
N THR A 20 8.71 -24.89 7.63
CA THR A 20 9.44 -24.79 8.91
C THR A 20 9.85 -23.35 9.20
N ALA A 21 10.40 -22.64 8.22
CA ALA A 21 10.83 -21.25 8.39
C ALA A 21 9.65 -20.30 8.68
N VAL A 22 8.54 -20.44 7.95
CA VAL A 22 7.33 -19.65 8.18
C VAL A 22 6.76 -19.93 9.57
N MET A 23 6.63 -21.20 9.97
CA MET A 23 6.13 -21.56 11.31
C MET A 23 7.01 -20.99 12.43
N ASN A 24 8.33 -21.16 12.35
CA ASN A 24 9.25 -20.62 13.35
C ASN A 24 9.17 -19.09 13.44
N PHE A 25 9.03 -18.41 12.30
CA PHE A 25 8.88 -16.96 12.27
C PHE A 25 7.58 -16.52 12.94
N LEU A 26 6.45 -17.14 12.58
CA LEU A 26 5.14 -16.79 13.13
C LEU A 26 5.05 -17.12 14.63
N GLU A 27 5.60 -18.25 15.09
CA GLU A 27 5.67 -18.59 16.52
C GLU A 27 6.46 -17.57 17.36
N GLY A 28 7.49 -16.96 16.78
CA GLY A 28 8.30 -15.96 17.46
C GLY A 28 7.77 -14.52 17.40
N ASN A 29 6.89 -14.22 16.43
CA ASN A 29 6.54 -12.83 16.08
C ASN A 29 5.03 -12.56 15.99
N CYS A 30 4.17 -13.56 16.10
CA CYS A 30 2.73 -13.43 15.96
C CYS A 30 1.97 -14.13 17.08
N GLU A 31 0.74 -13.69 17.28
CA GLU A 31 -0.23 -14.34 18.15
C GLU A 31 -1.12 -15.26 17.33
N ARG A 32 -1.69 -16.29 17.96
CA ARG A 32 -2.77 -17.08 17.34
C ARG A 32 -4.04 -16.24 17.28
N VAL A 33 -4.84 -16.45 16.25
CA VAL A 33 -6.16 -15.82 16.15
C VAL A 33 -7.01 -16.25 17.35
N ASN A 34 -7.38 -15.29 18.21
CA ASN A 34 -8.35 -15.47 19.28
C ASN A 34 -9.56 -14.57 19.03
N GLU A 35 -10.71 -14.93 19.61
CA GLU A 35 -11.86 -14.03 19.63
C GLU A 35 -11.59 -12.89 20.60
N SER A 36 -11.80 -11.68 20.13
CA SER A 36 -11.64 -10.39 20.83
C SER A 36 -10.26 -9.75 20.73
N GLU A 37 -10.13 -8.81 19.80
CA GLU A 37 -9.56 -7.50 20.13
C GLU A 37 -10.03 -6.43 19.14
N SER A 38 -10.29 -5.23 19.67
CA SER A 38 -10.73 -4.05 18.94
C SER A 38 -9.70 -2.93 19.08
N SER A 39 -8.46 -3.14 18.62
CA SER A 39 -7.52 -2.03 18.46
C SER A 39 -7.78 -1.33 17.13
N LEU A 40 -7.77 0.00 17.16
CA LEU A 40 -7.92 0.80 15.95
C LEU A 40 -6.58 0.78 15.20
N ASP A 41 -6.61 0.51 13.90
CA ASP A 41 -5.41 0.42 13.06
C ASP A 41 -4.64 1.76 12.93
N ASP A 42 -5.17 2.88 13.44
CA ASP A 42 -4.57 4.22 13.36
C ASP A 42 -3.80 4.67 14.62
N ASP A 43 -3.66 3.82 15.63
CA ASP A 43 -2.80 4.10 16.80
C ASP A 43 -1.31 4.18 16.40
N PRO A 44 -0.57 5.26 16.71
CA PRO A 44 0.84 5.38 16.39
C PRO A 44 1.73 4.23 16.88
N GLU A 45 1.48 3.66 18.06
CA GLU A 45 2.26 2.52 18.54
C GLU A 45 1.96 1.26 17.72
N ARG A 46 0.69 1.10 17.29
CA ARG A 46 0.28 0.02 16.39
C ARG A 46 0.94 0.16 15.01
N VAL A 47 1.02 1.37 14.47
CA VAL A 47 1.75 1.63 13.21
C VAL A 47 3.22 1.24 13.34
N LYS A 48 3.87 1.60 14.44
CA LYS A 48 5.27 1.27 14.69
C LYS A 48 5.49 -0.24 14.84
N GLU A 49 4.62 -0.92 15.59
CA GLU A 49 4.62 -2.39 15.72
C GLU A 49 4.53 -3.06 14.34
N CYS A 50 3.60 -2.61 13.50
CA CYS A 50 3.40 -3.18 12.16
C CYS A 50 4.60 -2.95 11.24
N ARG A 51 5.26 -1.78 11.32
CA ARG A 51 6.50 -1.51 10.57
C ARG A 51 7.63 -2.42 11.03
N ASN A 52 7.80 -2.60 12.35
CA ASN A 52 8.84 -3.48 12.89
C ASN A 52 8.61 -4.93 12.45
N PHE A 53 7.38 -5.44 12.56
CA PHE A 53 7.04 -6.77 12.09
C PHE A 53 7.34 -6.95 10.61
N GLN A 54 6.92 -6.01 9.75
CA GLN A 54 7.17 -6.10 8.32
C GLN A 54 8.66 -6.09 7.99
N LYS A 55 9.45 -5.31 8.73
CA LYS A 55 10.91 -5.31 8.60
C LYS A 55 11.53 -6.65 8.99
N GLU A 56 11.07 -7.28 10.07
CA GLU A 56 11.53 -8.61 10.46
C GLU A 56 11.11 -9.69 9.44
N LEU A 57 9.89 -9.60 8.91
CA LEU A 57 9.40 -10.48 7.85
C LEU A 57 10.25 -10.35 6.58
N PHE A 58 10.63 -9.13 6.23
CA PHE A 58 11.54 -8.82 5.14
C PHE A 58 12.95 -9.39 5.38
N ASN A 59 13.54 -9.16 6.56
CA ASN A 59 14.86 -9.69 6.91
C ASN A 59 14.90 -11.22 6.93
N ALA A 60 13.79 -11.87 7.27
CA ALA A 60 13.64 -13.32 7.22
C ALA A 60 13.49 -13.87 5.78
N GLY A 61 13.41 -13.00 4.77
CA GLY A 61 13.15 -13.41 3.38
C GLY A 61 11.72 -13.91 3.14
N LEU A 62 10.79 -13.52 4.02
CA LEU A 62 9.39 -13.96 3.99
C LEU A 62 8.41 -12.87 3.51
N ALA A 63 8.90 -11.67 3.17
CA ALA A 63 8.11 -10.60 2.57
C ALA A 63 8.18 -10.62 1.04
N ALA A 64 7.12 -10.14 0.38
CA ALA A 64 7.02 -10.00 -1.08
C ALA A 64 7.56 -11.24 -1.83
N LEU A 65 7.06 -12.41 -1.43
CA LEU A 65 7.66 -13.71 -1.74
C LEU A 65 7.89 -13.91 -3.24
N SER A 66 6.90 -13.59 -4.07
CA SER A 66 6.94 -13.81 -5.52
C SER A 66 7.49 -12.64 -6.35
N TYR A 67 7.87 -11.53 -5.70
CA TYR A 67 8.44 -10.37 -6.39
C TYR A 67 9.92 -10.60 -6.75
N SER A 68 10.39 -9.90 -7.78
CA SER A 68 11.78 -10.00 -8.23
C SER A 68 12.78 -9.60 -7.15
N LYS A 69 13.86 -10.38 -7.00
CA LYS A 69 14.99 -10.03 -6.12
C LYS A 69 15.66 -8.71 -6.51
N GLU A 70 15.64 -8.39 -7.80
CA GLU A 70 16.22 -7.14 -8.33
C GLU A 70 15.66 -5.91 -7.61
N TYR A 71 14.37 -5.92 -7.29
CA TYR A 71 13.66 -4.81 -6.65
C TYR A 71 13.32 -5.09 -5.18
N GLY A 72 14.03 -6.03 -4.54
CA GLY A 72 13.89 -6.34 -3.11
C GLY A 72 12.87 -7.42 -2.76
N GLY A 73 12.26 -8.10 -3.71
CA GLY A 73 11.43 -9.28 -3.42
C GLY A 73 12.25 -10.51 -3.01
N ALA A 74 11.59 -11.56 -2.51
CA ALA A 74 12.29 -12.80 -2.14
C ALA A 74 12.65 -13.69 -3.35
N GLY A 75 12.05 -13.46 -4.52
CA GLY A 75 12.27 -14.26 -5.74
C GLY A 75 11.82 -15.72 -5.64
N LEU A 76 10.85 -16.00 -4.78
CA LEU A 76 10.20 -17.30 -4.62
C LEU A 76 9.02 -17.43 -5.61
N THR A 77 8.36 -18.58 -5.59
CA THR A 77 7.25 -18.86 -6.53
C THR A 77 5.89 -18.48 -5.93
N LYS A 78 4.87 -18.37 -6.78
CA LYS A 78 3.47 -18.21 -6.31
C LYS A 78 3.02 -19.33 -5.37
N LYS A 79 3.54 -20.55 -5.54
CA LYS A 79 3.28 -21.67 -4.63
C LYS A 79 3.79 -21.41 -3.21
N HIS A 80 4.92 -20.69 -3.07
CA HIS A 80 5.42 -20.29 -1.74
C HIS A 80 4.50 -19.23 -1.12
N GLN A 81 3.92 -18.33 -1.91
CA GLN A 81 2.92 -17.38 -1.41
C GLN A 81 1.68 -18.12 -0.91
N GLU A 82 1.10 -19.01 -1.73
CA GLU A 82 -0.08 -19.81 -1.36
C GLU A 82 0.17 -20.61 -0.06
N LEU A 83 1.38 -21.16 0.06
CA LEU A 83 1.82 -21.90 1.24
C LEU A 83 1.97 -21.00 2.48
N PHE A 84 2.54 -19.81 2.33
CA PHE A 84 2.59 -18.83 3.40
C PHE A 84 1.18 -18.47 3.87
N ASP A 85 0.27 -18.21 2.94
CA ASP A 85 -1.12 -17.82 3.24
C ASP A 85 -1.89 -18.95 3.94
N GLU A 86 -1.65 -20.20 3.55
CA GLU A 86 -2.20 -21.39 4.21
C GLU A 86 -1.77 -21.45 5.68
N ILE A 87 -0.47 -21.29 5.94
CA ILE A 87 0.10 -21.38 7.29
C ILE A 87 -0.33 -20.18 8.14
N ALA A 88 -0.27 -18.97 7.58
CA ALA A 88 -0.53 -17.72 8.27
C ALA A 88 -2.01 -17.53 8.65
N ARG A 89 -2.93 -18.33 8.11
CA ARG A 89 -4.38 -18.25 8.38
C ARG A 89 -4.72 -18.35 9.87
N ASP A 90 -3.96 -19.14 10.63
CA ASP A 90 -4.18 -19.34 12.07
C ASP A 90 -3.45 -18.31 12.94
N TRP A 91 -2.84 -17.29 12.33
CA TRP A 91 -2.00 -16.29 12.98
C TRP A 91 -2.54 -14.88 12.73
N ARG A 92 -2.41 -14.03 13.75
CA ARG A 92 -2.66 -12.60 13.65
C ARG A 92 -1.40 -11.90 13.17
N LEU A 93 -1.40 -11.46 11.92
CA LEU A 93 -0.29 -10.69 11.37
C LEU A 93 -0.46 -9.20 11.72
N PRO A 94 0.56 -8.54 12.30
CA PRO A 94 0.50 -7.11 12.57
C PRO A 94 0.88 -6.30 11.32
N ASN A 95 -0.08 -6.17 10.39
CA ASN A 95 0.14 -5.55 9.07
C ASN A 95 -0.95 -4.56 8.63
N GLY A 96 -1.90 -4.21 9.52
CA GLY A 96 -3.06 -3.36 9.21
C GLY A 96 -2.73 -2.07 8.43
N PRO A 97 -1.86 -1.21 8.97
CA PRO A 97 -1.42 0.03 8.32
C PRO A 97 -0.75 -0.14 6.95
N LEU A 98 -0.29 -1.36 6.63
CA LEU A 98 0.45 -1.67 5.40
C LEU A 98 -0.44 -2.26 4.29
N TYR A 99 -1.74 -2.49 4.54
CA TYR A 99 -2.64 -3.12 3.56
C TYR A 99 -2.72 -2.37 2.24
N ILE A 100 -2.86 -1.04 2.27
CA ILE A 100 -2.92 -0.25 1.04
C ILE A 100 -1.55 -0.27 0.35
N SER A 101 -0.47 -0.22 1.12
CA SER A 101 0.89 -0.26 0.59
C SER A 101 1.17 -1.55 -0.17
N HIS A 102 0.93 -2.71 0.46
CA HIS A 102 1.29 -4.01 -0.10
C HIS A 102 0.21 -4.58 -1.02
N GLY A 103 -1.06 -4.30 -0.75
CA GLY A 103 -2.20 -4.82 -1.50
C GLY A 103 -2.56 -3.98 -2.73
N MET A 104 -2.11 -2.72 -2.81
CA MET A 104 -2.49 -1.81 -3.90
C MET A 104 -1.30 -1.06 -4.51
N CYS A 105 -0.53 -0.33 -3.71
CA CYS A 105 0.55 0.52 -4.25
C CYS A 105 1.74 -0.28 -4.77
N LEU A 106 2.17 -1.31 -4.04
CA LEU A 106 3.27 -2.19 -4.45
C LEU A 106 3.00 -2.91 -5.78
N PRO A 107 1.85 -3.59 -6.01
CA PRO A 107 1.58 -4.21 -7.30
C PRO A 107 1.39 -3.19 -8.43
N MET A 108 0.90 -1.98 -8.13
CA MET A 108 0.87 -0.89 -9.11
C MET A 108 2.28 -0.47 -9.54
N LEU A 109 3.21 -0.35 -8.58
CA LEU A 109 4.60 -0.01 -8.85
C LEU A 109 5.33 -1.13 -9.61
N ASP A 110 5.08 -2.39 -9.24
CA ASP A 110 5.66 -3.55 -9.93
C ASP A 110 5.18 -3.66 -11.37
N GLN A 111 3.89 -3.42 -11.63
CA GLN A 111 3.32 -3.56 -12.97
C GLN A 111 3.57 -2.34 -13.86
N TYR A 112 3.48 -1.12 -13.32
CA TYR A 112 3.47 0.13 -14.10
C TYR A 112 4.63 1.08 -13.82
N GLY A 113 5.47 0.76 -12.83
CA GLY A 113 6.66 1.53 -12.53
C GLY A 113 7.75 1.36 -13.59
N THR A 114 8.51 2.42 -13.82
CA THR A 114 9.79 2.33 -14.54
C THR A 114 10.85 1.65 -13.67
N ASP A 115 11.93 1.15 -14.26
CA ASP A 115 13.02 0.54 -13.50
C ASP A 115 13.62 1.51 -12.46
N GLU A 116 13.69 2.81 -12.79
CA GLU A 116 14.12 3.86 -11.85
C GLU A 116 13.19 3.96 -10.63
N GLN A 117 11.87 4.00 -10.89
CA GLN A 117 10.85 4.04 -9.82
C GLN A 117 10.90 2.76 -8.98
N LYS A 118 11.03 1.58 -9.61
CA LYS A 118 11.10 0.30 -8.90
C LYS A 118 12.32 0.22 -7.99
N ASN A 119 13.49 0.59 -8.51
CA ASN A 119 14.75 0.62 -7.76
C ASN A 119 14.70 1.59 -6.57
N THR A 120 13.98 2.70 -6.71
CA THR A 120 13.86 3.70 -5.65
C THR A 120 12.84 3.27 -4.58
N PHE A 121 11.69 2.77 -4.99
CA PHE A 121 10.51 2.68 -4.09
C PHE A 121 10.14 1.27 -3.65
N MET A 122 10.43 0.22 -4.43
CA MET A 122 9.89 -1.12 -4.13
C MET A 122 10.47 -1.67 -2.82
N LYS A 123 11.79 -1.61 -2.62
CA LYS A 123 12.42 -2.15 -1.42
C LYS A 123 11.89 -1.48 -0.14
N GLU A 124 11.75 -0.15 -0.15
CA GLU A 124 11.24 0.63 0.99
C GLU A 124 9.75 0.32 1.28
N CYS A 125 8.97 0.08 0.23
CA CYS A 125 7.58 -0.35 0.37
C CYS A 125 7.49 -1.78 0.96
N ILE A 126 8.24 -2.72 0.37
CA ILE A 126 8.26 -4.13 0.76
C ILE A 126 8.71 -4.31 2.22
N SER A 127 9.71 -3.56 2.67
CA SER A 127 10.23 -3.66 4.04
C SER A 127 9.33 -2.99 5.08
N GLY A 128 8.31 -2.23 4.66
CA GLY A 128 7.50 -1.38 5.55
C GLY A 128 8.23 -0.12 6.03
N GLU A 129 9.41 0.17 5.49
CA GLU A 129 10.14 1.42 5.77
C GLU A 129 9.36 2.64 5.32
N LYS A 130 8.62 2.54 4.20
CA LYS A 130 7.69 3.56 3.72
C LYS A 130 6.28 3.01 3.61
N ILE A 131 5.35 3.68 4.29
CA ILE A 131 3.92 3.39 4.19
C ILE A 131 3.32 4.23 3.07
N TRP A 132 2.47 3.61 2.27
CA TRP A 132 1.80 4.20 1.11
C TRP A 132 0.30 4.22 1.29
N CYS A 133 -0.33 5.28 0.77
CA CYS A 133 -1.79 5.41 0.68
C CYS A 133 -2.30 5.66 -0.75
N GLN A 134 -3.61 5.48 -0.95
CA GLN A 134 -4.33 5.75 -2.19
C GLN A 134 -5.10 7.07 -2.08
N LEU A 135 -4.97 7.94 -3.09
CA LEU A 135 -5.51 9.31 -3.08
C LEU A 135 -6.47 9.55 -4.26
N PHE A 136 -7.67 8.96 -4.22
CA PHE A 136 -8.64 9.01 -5.32
C PHE A 136 -9.77 10.01 -5.07
N SER A 137 -10.59 9.75 -4.06
CA SER A 137 -11.83 10.47 -3.76
C SER A 137 -11.61 11.94 -3.45
N GLU A 138 -12.53 12.78 -3.93
CA GLU A 138 -12.61 14.21 -3.65
C GLU A 138 -13.98 14.56 -3.07
N PRO A 139 -14.13 15.70 -2.36
CA PRO A 139 -15.44 16.13 -1.87
C PRO A 139 -16.53 16.18 -2.96
N GLY A 140 -16.15 16.54 -4.20
CA GLY A 140 -17.04 16.57 -5.36
C GLY A 140 -17.02 15.32 -6.25
N ALA A 141 -16.17 14.33 -5.96
CA ALA A 141 -15.97 13.16 -6.82
C ALA A 141 -15.65 11.90 -5.97
N GLY A 142 -16.71 11.19 -5.58
CA GLY A 142 -16.64 9.87 -4.92
C GLY A 142 -16.92 8.74 -5.91
N SER A 143 -18.19 8.36 -6.08
CA SER A 143 -18.58 7.28 -7.00
C SER A 143 -18.22 7.56 -8.47
N ASP A 144 -18.20 8.83 -8.87
CA ASP A 144 -17.71 9.28 -10.19
C ASP A 144 -16.29 9.83 -10.08
N VAL A 145 -15.32 8.98 -9.73
CA VAL A 145 -13.89 9.35 -9.59
C VAL A 145 -13.37 10.08 -10.82
N ALA A 146 -13.84 9.75 -12.03
CA ALA A 146 -13.38 10.37 -13.26
C ALA A 146 -13.69 11.88 -13.33
N SER A 147 -14.67 12.37 -12.58
CA SER A 147 -15.04 13.79 -12.51
C SER A 147 -14.20 14.60 -11.51
N LEU A 148 -13.11 14.02 -11.00
CA LEU A 148 -12.17 14.70 -10.13
C LEU A 148 -11.61 16.01 -10.72
N SER A 149 -11.29 16.91 -9.81
CA SER A 149 -10.90 18.31 -10.03
C SER A 149 -9.47 18.64 -9.60
N THR A 150 -8.82 17.78 -8.77
CA THR A 150 -7.38 17.93 -8.50
C THR A 150 -6.63 17.97 -9.82
N ARG A 151 -5.82 19.01 -10.03
CA ARG A 151 -5.10 19.27 -11.27
C ARG A 151 -3.61 19.06 -11.10
N ALA A 152 -2.95 18.67 -12.18
CA ALA A 152 -1.50 18.62 -12.29
C ALA A 152 -1.09 19.34 -13.57
N SER A 153 -0.40 20.48 -13.44
CA SER A 153 0.12 21.25 -14.58
C SER A 153 1.63 21.08 -14.71
N ARG A 154 2.12 20.89 -15.93
CA ARG A 154 3.56 20.79 -16.19
C ARG A 154 4.24 22.16 -16.01
N ASP A 155 5.34 22.20 -15.28
CA ASP A 155 6.24 23.35 -15.16
C ASP A 155 7.68 22.87 -15.27
N GLY A 156 8.27 23.00 -16.45
CA GLY A 156 9.59 22.44 -16.75
C GLY A 156 9.65 20.90 -16.60
N ASP A 157 10.56 20.44 -15.74
CA ASP A 157 10.79 19.04 -15.39
C ASP A 157 9.95 18.57 -14.20
N GLU A 158 9.04 19.41 -13.70
CA GLU A 158 8.14 19.11 -12.58
C GLU A 158 6.65 19.21 -12.99
N TRP A 159 5.81 18.69 -12.11
CA TRP A 159 4.37 18.87 -12.10
C TRP A 159 3.97 19.66 -10.85
N VAL A 160 3.12 20.66 -11.04
CA VAL A 160 2.51 21.41 -9.95
C VAL A 160 1.11 20.86 -9.71
N ILE A 161 0.89 20.24 -8.56
CA ILE A 161 -0.37 19.60 -8.19
C ILE A 161 -1.15 20.52 -7.25
N SER A 162 -2.44 20.66 -7.51
CA SER A 162 -3.33 21.44 -6.63
C SER A 162 -4.71 20.83 -6.56
N GLY A 163 -5.23 20.67 -5.35
CA GLY A 163 -6.55 20.08 -5.12
C GLY A 163 -6.70 19.53 -3.72
N GLN A 164 -7.76 18.74 -3.55
CA GLN A 164 -8.10 18.12 -2.27
C GLN A 164 -8.57 16.69 -2.50
N LYS A 165 -8.09 15.79 -1.65
CA LYS A 165 -8.59 14.42 -1.50
C LYS A 165 -9.27 14.27 -0.14
N VAL A 166 -10.18 13.32 -0.04
CA VAL A 166 -10.97 13.04 1.17
C VAL A 166 -11.18 11.54 1.31
N TRP A 167 -11.47 11.08 2.53
CA TRP A 167 -11.59 9.65 2.87
C TRP A 167 -10.30 8.87 2.64
N THR A 168 -9.14 9.55 2.69
CA THR A 168 -7.84 8.92 2.46
C THR A 168 -7.44 8.15 3.71
N SER A 169 -7.54 6.83 3.65
CA SER A 169 -7.14 5.95 4.75
C SER A 169 -5.65 6.07 5.05
N GLY A 170 -5.30 6.25 6.33
CA GLY A 170 -3.93 6.20 6.83
C GLY A 170 -3.00 7.33 6.39
N ALA A 171 -3.51 8.38 5.74
CA ALA A 171 -2.71 9.46 5.19
C ALA A 171 -1.83 10.17 6.25
N HIS A 172 -2.27 10.24 7.51
CA HIS A 172 -1.53 10.91 8.59
C HIS A 172 -0.31 10.13 9.10
N TYR A 173 -0.18 8.84 8.73
CA TYR A 173 1.01 8.03 9.01
C TYR A 173 1.70 7.51 7.75
N ALA A 174 1.18 7.85 6.56
CA ALA A 174 1.79 7.50 5.29
C ALA A 174 3.00 8.39 4.99
N ASP A 175 4.00 7.83 4.33
CA ASP A 175 5.15 8.57 3.82
C ASP A 175 4.97 8.95 2.36
N LEU A 176 4.32 8.08 1.59
CA LEU A 176 4.12 8.22 0.16
C LEU A 176 2.64 7.99 -0.20
N GLY A 177 2.23 8.44 -1.38
CA GLY A 177 0.90 8.13 -1.87
C GLY A 177 0.80 8.15 -3.38
N MET A 178 -0.13 7.37 -3.93
CA MET A 178 -0.45 7.40 -5.35
C MET A 178 -1.71 8.25 -5.57
N VAL A 179 -1.52 9.44 -6.14
CA VAL A 179 -2.60 10.40 -6.42
C VAL A 179 -3.00 10.37 -7.87
N ILE A 180 -4.31 10.40 -8.14
CA ILE A 180 -4.83 10.65 -9.47
C ILE A 180 -5.25 12.12 -9.60
N ALA A 181 -4.76 12.77 -10.66
CA ALA A 181 -4.96 14.18 -10.95
C ALA A 181 -5.26 14.41 -12.43
N ARG A 182 -5.95 15.50 -12.72
CA ARG A 182 -6.27 15.96 -14.08
C ARG A 182 -5.08 16.69 -14.69
N THR A 183 -4.53 16.11 -15.73
CA THR A 183 -3.43 16.67 -16.52
C THR A 183 -3.91 17.35 -17.80
N ASP A 184 -5.08 16.97 -18.31
CA ASP A 184 -5.69 17.62 -19.47
C ASP A 184 -7.20 17.79 -19.29
N PRO A 185 -7.69 19.01 -19.04
CA PRO A 185 -9.12 19.28 -18.89
C PRO A 185 -9.88 19.39 -20.22
N SER A 186 -9.18 19.46 -21.36
CA SER A 186 -9.80 19.54 -22.69
C SER A 186 -10.24 18.17 -23.22
N LEU A 187 -9.66 17.10 -22.70
CA LEU A 187 -10.00 15.72 -23.05
C LEU A 187 -11.25 15.23 -22.31
N PRO A 188 -11.95 14.21 -22.85
CA PRO A 188 -13.01 13.52 -22.12
C PRO A 188 -12.53 13.10 -20.73
N LYS A 189 -13.40 13.15 -19.71
CA LYS A 189 -13.00 13.01 -18.30
C LYS A 189 -12.07 11.83 -18.00
N HIS A 190 -12.30 10.66 -18.59
CA HIS A 190 -11.47 9.46 -18.39
C HIS A 190 -10.10 9.51 -19.10
N LYS A 191 -9.93 10.37 -20.11
CA LYS A 191 -8.72 10.45 -20.94
C LYS A 191 -7.76 11.58 -20.54
N GLY A 192 -8.15 12.43 -19.60
CA GLY A 192 -7.35 13.58 -19.15
C GLY A 192 -6.72 13.42 -17.77
N LEU A 193 -6.57 12.18 -17.30
CA LEU A 193 -6.13 11.85 -15.94
C LEU A 193 -4.75 11.20 -15.96
N SER A 194 -3.93 11.49 -14.95
CA SER A 194 -2.62 10.85 -14.74
C SER A 194 -2.44 10.49 -13.27
N MET A 195 -1.53 9.55 -12.99
CA MET A 195 -1.23 9.10 -11.63
C MET A 195 0.19 9.50 -11.24
N PHE A 196 0.36 10.01 -10.02
CA PHE A 196 1.64 10.50 -9.51
C PHE A 196 1.97 9.90 -8.16
N ILE A 197 3.26 9.71 -7.88
CA ILE A 197 3.77 9.35 -6.56
C ILE A 197 4.04 10.66 -5.81
N ILE A 198 3.40 10.85 -4.66
CA ILE A 198 3.52 12.03 -3.79
C ILE A 198 4.31 11.69 -2.54
N ASP A 199 5.11 12.66 -2.11
CA ASP A 199 5.85 12.64 -0.86
C ASP A 199 5.10 13.44 0.21
N PHE A 200 4.74 12.79 1.32
CA PHE A 200 4.03 13.43 2.43
C PHE A 200 4.96 14.23 3.34
N SER A 201 6.28 14.16 3.14
CA SER A 201 7.24 15.06 3.80
C SER A 201 7.32 16.44 3.15
N ASP A 202 6.73 16.63 1.96
CA ASP A 202 6.62 17.93 1.32
C ASP A 202 5.68 18.84 2.14
N PRO A 203 6.15 20.01 2.62
CA PRO A 203 5.34 20.90 3.46
C PRO A 203 4.13 21.52 2.75
N SER A 204 4.04 21.43 1.43
CA SER A 204 2.87 21.85 0.64
C SER A 204 1.73 20.82 0.68
N VAL A 205 1.97 19.60 1.19
CA VAL A 205 0.98 18.56 1.40
C VAL A 205 0.47 18.66 2.84
N GLU A 206 -0.79 19.04 3.02
CA GLU A 206 -1.42 19.15 4.33
C GLU A 206 -2.38 17.98 4.55
N VAL A 207 -2.21 17.25 5.65
CA VAL A 207 -3.11 16.14 6.05
C VAL A 207 -3.95 16.53 7.25
N LYS A 208 -5.27 16.33 7.17
CA LYS A 208 -6.22 16.57 8.26
C LYS A 208 -7.01 15.30 8.57
N PRO A 209 -6.78 14.66 9.74
CA PRO A 209 -7.57 13.52 10.16
C PRO A 209 -9.05 13.87 10.35
N LEU A 210 -9.93 12.99 9.89
CA LEU A 210 -11.37 13.08 10.03
C LEU A 210 -11.84 12.22 11.20
N LYS A 211 -12.45 12.85 12.20
CA LYS A 211 -13.03 12.14 13.32
C LYS A 211 -14.30 11.41 12.90
N GLN A 212 -14.30 10.09 13.03
CA GLN A 212 -15.42 9.22 12.68
C GLN A 212 -16.41 9.11 13.85
N ILE A 213 -17.63 8.65 13.56
CA ILE A 213 -18.64 8.37 14.61
C ILE A 213 -18.18 7.28 15.59
N SER A 214 -17.29 6.37 15.15
CA SER A 214 -16.64 5.36 15.98
C SER A 214 -15.64 5.95 16.98
N GLY A 215 -15.30 7.24 16.86
CA GLY A 215 -14.29 7.91 17.67
C GLY A 215 -12.87 7.86 17.09
N GLY A 216 -12.60 6.97 16.13
CA GLY A 216 -11.31 6.85 15.42
C GLY A 216 -11.08 7.93 14.36
N SER A 217 -9.87 7.97 13.80
CA SER A 217 -9.41 8.99 12.86
C SER A 217 -8.66 8.43 11.64
N GLY A 218 -8.94 7.17 11.28
CA GLY A 218 -8.27 6.46 10.19
C GLY A 218 -8.44 7.08 8.80
N PHE A 219 -9.39 7.98 8.58
CA PHE A 219 -9.61 8.68 7.31
C PHE A 219 -9.14 10.11 7.38
N ASN A 220 -8.71 10.67 6.25
CA ASN A 220 -8.12 12.00 6.21
C ASN A 220 -8.59 12.80 4.99
N GLU A 221 -8.62 14.12 5.15
CA GLU A 221 -8.50 15.06 4.04
C GLU A 221 -7.01 15.31 3.75
N VAL A 222 -6.66 15.43 2.47
CA VAL A 222 -5.31 15.75 2.03
C VAL A 222 -5.39 16.90 1.04
N PHE A 223 -4.67 17.98 1.31
CA PHE A 223 -4.64 19.19 0.48
C PHE A 223 -3.28 19.30 -0.21
N PHE A 224 -3.31 19.59 -1.51
CA PHE A 224 -2.12 19.88 -2.30
C PHE A 224 -2.10 21.38 -2.61
N ASN A 225 -1.14 22.10 -2.06
CA ASN A 225 -1.01 23.56 -2.21
C ASN A 225 0.14 23.88 -3.17
N GLU A 226 -0.11 23.73 -4.47
CA GLU A 226 0.91 23.89 -5.51
C GLU A 226 2.14 22.98 -5.30
N THR A 227 1.88 21.75 -4.81
CA THR A 227 2.89 20.72 -4.54
C THR A 227 3.68 20.38 -5.79
N ARG A 228 5.02 20.50 -5.70
CA ARG A 228 5.93 20.24 -6.82
C ARG A 228 6.39 18.80 -6.81
N VAL A 229 6.15 18.12 -7.92
CA VAL A 229 6.41 16.70 -8.09
C VAL A 229 7.34 16.50 -9.28
N PRO A 230 8.54 15.94 -9.10
CA PRO A 230 9.45 15.64 -10.20
C PRO A 230 8.78 14.80 -11.29
N SER A 231 9.10 15.04 -12.56
CA SER A 231 8.44 14.34 -13.67
C SER A 231 8.66 12.83 -13.69
N ASN A 232 9.75 12.33 -13.08
CA ASN A 232 9.99 10.90 -12.90
C ASN A 232 9.08 10.25 -11.83
N ARG A 233 8.21 11.01 -11.16
CA ARG A 233 7.16 10.50 -10.24
C ARG A 233 5.80 10.31 -10.94
N LEU A 234 5.70 10.58 -12.24
CA LEU A 234 4.55 10.16 -13.06
C LEU A 234 4.58 8.63 -13.20
N LEU A 235 3.55 7.95 -12.69
CA LEU A 235 3.42 6.50 -12.83
C LEU A 235 2.73 6.17 -14.15
N GLY A 236 3.32 5.25 -14.93
CA GLY A 236 2.87 4.93 -16.28
C GLY A 236 2.93 6.15 -17.22
N ASP A 237 2.13 6.09 -18.29
CA ASP A 237 2.12 7.14 -19.31
C ASP A 237 1.21 8.32 -18.94
N LEU A 238 1.57 9.50 -19.44
CA LEU A 238 0.73 10.70 -19.35
C LEU A 238 -0.68 10.40 -19.89
N ASN A 239 -1.69 10.90 -19.19
CA ASN A 239 -3.10 10.76 -19.54
C ASN A 239 -3.65 9.31 -19.47
N GLN A 240 -2.91 8.35 -18.91
CA GLN A 240 -3.36 6.96 -18.65
C GLN A 240 -3.84 6.71 -17.22
N GLY A 241 -3.97 7.74 -16.39
CA GLY A 241 -4.33 7.65 -14.99
C GLY A 241 -5.68 6.97 -14.72
N TRP A 242 -6.64 7.03 -15.64
CA TRP A 242 -7.90 6.26 -15.48
C TRP A 242 -7.67 4.75 -15.54
N ASN A 243 -6.86 4.27 -16.48
CA ASN A 243 -6.54 2.86 -16.60
C ASN A 243 -5.76 2.37 -15.37
N LEU A 244 -4.87 3.20 -14.85
CA LEU A 244 -4.15 2.93 -13.61
C LEU A 244 -5.07 2.92 -12.38
N ALA A 245 -6.02 3.85 -12.28
CA ALA A 245 -7.01 3.83 -11.20
C ALA A 245 -7.88 2.57 -11.24
N VAL A 246 -8.39 2.19 -12.42
CA VAL A 246 -9.13 0.92 -12.56
C VAL A 246 -8.28 -0.27 -12.15
N SER A 247 -7.00 -0.29 -12.53
CA SER A 247 -6.07 -1.37 -12.15
C SER A 247 -5.86 -1.42 -10.63
N MET A 248 -5.64 -0.28 -9.99
CA MET A 248 -5.50 -0.21 -8.53
C MET A 248 -6.77 -0.71 -7.82
N LEU A 249 -7.96 -0.35 -8.31
CA LEU A 249 -9.23 -0.86 -7.78
C LEU A 249 -9.39 -2.38 -7.98
N MET A 250 -8.78 -2.96 -9.03
CA MET A 250 -8.76 -4.42 -9.19
C MET A 250 -7.84 -5.08 -8.17
N PHE A 251 -6.67 -4.49 -7.89
CA PHE A 251 -5.78 -4.97 -6.82
C PHE A 251 -6.44 -4.85 -5.45
N GLU A 252 -7.11 -3.73 -5.19
CA GLU A 252 -7.93 -3.54 -3.99
C GLU A 252 -8.99 -4.62 -3.85
N ARG A 253 -9.72 -4.96 -4.92
CA ARG A 253 -10.73 -6.02 -4.88
C ARG A 253 -10.12 -7.38 -4.51
N VAL A 254 -8.93 -7.71 -5.00
CA VAL A 254 -8.23 -8.93 -4.61
C VAL A 254 -7.79 -8.86 -3.15
N SER A 255 -7.19 -7.74 -2.73
CA SER A 255 -6.71 -7.55 -1.37
C SER A 255 -7.83 -7.56 -0.31
N ILE A 256 -8.97 -6.93 -0.60
CA ILE A 256 -10.13 -6.88 0.31
C ILE A 256 -10.96 -8.16 0.21
N GLY A 257 -11.17 -8.69 -1.00
CA GLY A 257 -11.93 -9.92 -1.22
C GLY A 257 -11.25 -11.15 -0.63
N ALA A 258 -9.94 -11.08 -0.43
CA ALA A 258 -9.20 -12.06 0.34
C ALA A 258 -9.30 -11.80 1.86
N GLY A 259 -9.89 -10.70 2.32
CA GLY A 259 -10.39 -10.55 3.68
C GLY A 259 -9.66 -9.58 4.61
N GLY A 260 -8.88 -8.61 4.11
CA GLY A 260 -8.42 -7.47 4.91
C GLY A 260 -7.77 -7.82 6.26
N GLY A 261 -7.13 -8.99 6.33
CA GLY A 261 -6.74 -9.72 7.54
C GLY A 261 -5.74 -10.84 7.26
N SER A 262 -5.87 -11.44 6.09
CA SER A 262 -4.87 -12.26 5.40
C SER A 262 -5.30 -12.24 3.93
N LEU A 263 -4.66 -13.00 3.04
CA LEU A 263 -5.39 -13.52 1.88
C LEU A 263 -6.60 -14.42 2.29
N THR A 264 -7.01 -14.44 3.56
CA THR A 264 -8.23 -15.10 4.04
C THR A 264 -8.93 -14.37 5.21
N ALA A 265 -10.07 -13.74 4.96
CA ALA A 265 -11.13 -13.58 5.98
C ALA A 265 -12.48 -13.93 5.37
N ASP A 266 -13.04 -15.02 5.87
CA ASP A 266 -14.45 -15.34 5.76
C ASP A 266 -15.20 -14.50 6.81
N ARG A 267 -16.25 -13.81 6.40
CA ARG A 267 -17.06 -12.95 7.28
C ARG A 267 -18.52 -13.42 7.30
N THR A 268 -18.82 -14.51 8.00
CA THR A 268 -20.15 -14.75 8.62
C THR A 268 -20.07 -15.86 9.68
N PRO A 269 -20.64 -15.68 10.90
CA PRO A 269 -22.09 -15.78 11.07
C PRO A 269 -22.78 -14.72 11.95
N THR A 270 -22.09 -13.70 12.48
CA THR A 270 -22.70 -12.79 13.49
C THR A 270 -23.72 -11.78 12.95
N LEU A 271 -23.84 -11.59 11.62
CA LEU A 271 -24.85 -10.71 11.04
C LEU A 271 -26.22 -11.37 10.80
N ILE A 272 -26.30 -12.71 10.85
CA ILE A 272 -27.58 -13.44 10.70
C ILE A 272 -28.37 -13.46 12.02
N GLU A 273 -27.70 -13.28 13.17
CA GLU A 273 -28.36 -13.30 14.48
C GLU A 273 -29.02 -11.96 14.89
N LEU A 274 -28.86 -10.91 14.08
CA LEU A 274 -29.40 -9.57 14.34
C LEU A 274 -30.43 -9.08 13.28
N ALA A 275 -30.91 -9.97 12.40
CA ALA A 275 -31.96 -9.71 11.41
C ALA A 275 -33.21 -10.56 11.72
#